data_AF-A0A9E3EZT3-F1
#
_entry.id   AF-A0A9E3EZT3-F1
#
_cell.length_a   1.000
_cell.length_b   1.000
_cell.length_c   1.000
_cell.angle_alpha   90.00
_cell.angle_beta   90.00
_cell.angle_gamma   90.00
#
_symmetry.space_group_name_H-M   'P 1'
#
loop_
_entity.id
_entity.type
_entity.pdbx_description
1 polymer ?
#
loop_
_entity_poly.entity_id
_entity_poly.type
_entity_poly.pdbx_seq_one_letter_code
_entity_poly.pdbx_strand_id
1 'polypeptide(L)' 'MDRMTGPEIDRLIQLLAKLPGLGPRSARRAALYLLKKREALMTPLAQAISRA' A
#
# COMPACT_ATOMS: atom_id res chain seq x y z
N MET A 1 6.82 18.02 2.64
CA MET A 1 6.00 17.21 3.57
C MET A 1 5.89 15.82 2.96
N ASP A 2 6.48 14.74 3.47
CA ASP A 2 6.75 14.30 4.84
C ASP A 2 7.97 13.35 4.74
N ARG A 3 9.01 13.54 5.57
CA ARG A 3 10.28 12.77 5.48
C ARG A 3 10.25 11.50 6.37
N MET A 4 9.09 11.17 6.94
CA MET A 4 8.90 10.13 7.96
C MET A 4 8.49 8.75 7.39
N THR A 5 8.02 8.67 6.15
CA THR A 5 7.79 7.41 5.44
C THR A 5 8.92 7.20 4.44
N GLY A 6 9.61 6.06 4.51
CA GLY A 6 10.66 5.73 3.54
C GLY A 6 10.14 5.81 2.10
N PRO A 7 11.01 6.09 1.10
CA PRO A 7 10.61 6.30 -0.29
C PRO A 7 9.79 5.14 -0.88
N GLU A 8 9.95 3.92 -0.35
CA GLU A 8 9.19 2.73 -0.73
C GLU A 8 7.73 2.77 -0.26
N ILE A 9 7.46 3.31 0.93
CA ILE A 9 6.10 3.44 1.47
C ILE A 9 5.34 4.49 0.65
N ASP A 10 5.99 5.61 0.34
CA ASP A 10 5.39 6.65 -0.49
C ASP A 10 5.08 6.12 -1.89
N ARG A 11 5.98 5.33 -2.48
CA ARG A 11 5.72 4.65 -3.76
C ARG A 11 4.54 3.69 -3.68
N LEU A 12 4.42 2.91 -2.60
CA LEU A 12 3.27 2.02 -2.38
C LEU A 12 1.97 2.83 -2.31
N ILE A 13 1.95 3.93 -1.56
CA ILE A 13 0.78 4.81 -1.45
C ILE A 13 0.39 5.36 -2.82
N GLN A 14 1.37 5.83 -3.60
CA GLN A 14 1.14 6.36 -4.95
C GLN A 14 0.57 5.30 -5.89
N LEU A 15 1.04 4.05 -5.81
CA LEU A 15 0.50 2.94 -6.62
C LEU A 15 -0.93 2.61 -6.21
N LEU A 16 -1.21 2.50 -4.90
CA LEU A 16 -2.56 2.25 -4.40
C LEU A 16 -3.54 3.37 -4.75
N ALA A 17 -3.08 4.62 -4.81
CA ALA A 17 -3.91 5.76 -5.19
C ALA A 17 -4.32 5.79 -6.67
N LYS A 18 -3.75 4.91 -7.51
CA LYS A 18 -4.14 4.74 -8.92
C LYS A 18 -5.32 3.76 -9.08
N LEU A 19 -5.70 3.05 -8.02
CA LEU A 19 -6.81 2.10 -8.08
C LEU A 19 -8.16 2.83 -8.03
N PRO A 20 -9.17 2.38 -8.79
CA PRO A 20 -10.50 2.98 -8.75
C PRO A 20 -11.06 2.92 -7.31
N GLY A 21 -11.57 4.06 -6.82
CA GLY A 21 -12.10 4.17 -5.45
C GLY A 21 -11.06 4.43 -4.35
N LEU A 22 -9.76 4.46 -4.65
CA LEU A 22 -8.71 4.80 -3.69
C LEU A 22 -8.08 6.17 -3.99
N GLY A 23 -8.54 7.22 -3.29
CA GLY A 23 -7.85 8.51 -3.28
C GLY A 23 -6.59 8.52 -2.39
N PRO A 24 -5.78 9.60 -2.39
CA PRO A 24 -4.51 9.66 -1.66
C PRO A 24 -4.62 9.34 -0.16
N ARG A 25 -5.73 9.78 0.47
CA ARG A 25 -5.97 9.54 1.90
C ARG A 25 -6.34 8.08 2.19
N SER A 26 -7.18 7.45 1.37
CA SER A 26 -7.54 6.03 1.57
C SER A 26 -6.39 5.10 1.16
N ALA A 27 -5.62 5.44 0.13
CA ALA A 27 -4.40 4.72 -0.25
C ALA A 27 -3.35 4.71 0.86
N ARG A 28 -3.12 5.86 1.52
CA ARG A 28 -2.26 5.93 2.72
C ARG A 28 -2.76 5.01 3.83
N ARG A 29 -4.06 5.04 4.14
CA ARG A 29 -4.65 4.16 5.16
C ARG A 29 -4.47 2.68 4.81
N ALA A 30 -4.69 2.32 3.55
CA ALA A 30 -4.51 0.95 3.07
C ALA A 30 -3.04 0.50 3.19
N ALA A 31 -2.09 1.31 2.73
CA ALA A 31 -0.66 1.02 2.84
C ALA A 31 -0.24 0.77 4.29
N LEU A 32 -0.59 1.69 5.21
CA LEU A 32 -0.25 1.54 6.63
C LEU A 32 -0.92 0.32 7.26
N TYR A 33 -2.15 0.00 6.86
CA TYR A 33 -2.85 -1.20 7.33
C TYR A 33 -2.16 -2.49 6.86
N LEU A 34 -1.74 -2.56 5.59
CA LEU A 34 -0.99 -3.68 5.04
C LEU A 34 0.38 -3.84 5.73
N LEU A 35 1.10 -2.73 5.96
CA LEU A 35 2.39 -2.74 6.66
C LEU A 35 2.26 -3.18 8.12
N LYS A 36 1.12 -2.93 8.77
CA LYS A 36 0.82 -3.44 10.12
C LYS A 36 0.48 -4.94 10.12
N LYS A 37 0.02 -5.49 8.99
CA LYS A 37 -0.42 -6.88 8.83
C LYS A 37 0.32 -7.56 7.67
N ARG A 38 1.66 -7.55 7.71
CA ARG A 38 2.49 -7.99 6.59
C ARG A 38 2.23 -9.44 6.21
N GLU A 39 2.40 -10.35 7.14
CA GLU A 39 2.27 -11.80 6.88
C GLU A 39 0.82 -12.19 6.58
N ALA A 40 -0.13 -11.68 7.36
CA ALA A 40 -1.53 -12.06 7.25
C ALA A 40 -2.25 -11.48 6.03
N LEU A 41 -1.81 -10.33 5.49
CA LEU A 41 -2.51 -9.64 4.39
C LEU A 41 -1.58 -9.19 3.27
N MET A 42 -0.51 -8.44 3.57
CA MET A 42 0.32 -7.82 2.53
C MET A 42 1.00 -8.86 1.64
N THR A 43 1.64 -9.87 2.23
CA THR A 43 2.35 -10.93 1.51
C THR A 43 1.41 -11.77 0.64
N PRO A 44 0.30 -12.35 1.16
CA PRO A 44 -0.61 -13.13 0.33
C PRO A 44 -1.29 -12.28 -0.77
N LEU A 45 -1.61 -11.01 -0.49
CA LEU A 45 -2.15 -10.09 -1.51
C LEU A 45 -1.14 -9.86 -2.64
N ALA A 46 0.12 -9.58 -2.30
CA ALA A 46 1.18 -9.36 -3.30
C ALA A 46 1.41 -10.62 -4.15
N GLN A 47 1.39 -11.80 -3.54
CA GLN A 47 1.50 -13.08 -4.24
C GLN A 47 0.30 -13.34 -5.16
N ALA A 48 -0.92 -13.01 -4.72
CA ALA A 48 -2.11 -13.15 -5.55
C ALA A 48 -2.04 -12.23 -6.78
N ILE A 49 -1.60 -10.97 -6.60
CA ILE A 49 -1.40 -10.03 -7.70
C ILE A 49 -0.30 -10.51 -8.65
N SER A 50 0.82 -11.04 -8.14
CA SER A 50 1.94 -11.47 -9.00
C SER A 50 1.66 -12.75 -9.79
N ARG A 51 0.63 -13.51 -9.41
CA ARG A 51 0.22 -14.77 -10.06
C ARG A 51 -0.99 -14.60 -10.98
N ALA A 52 -1.59 -13.42 -11.01
CA ALA A 52 -2.65 -13.05 -11.94
C ALA A 52 -2.04 -12.58 -13.27
#